data_AF-A0A061CPD1-F1
#
_entry.id   AF-A0A061CPD1-F1
#
_cell.length_a   1.000
_cell.length_b   1.000
_cell.length_c   1.000
_cell.angle_alpha   90.00
_cell.angle_beta   90.00
_cell.angle_gamma   90.00
#
_symmetry.space_group_name_H-M   'P 1'
#
loop_
_entity.id
_entity.type
_entity.pdbx_description
1 polymer ?
#
loop_
_entity_poly.entity_id
_entity_poly.type
_entity_poly.pdbx_seq_one_letter_code
_entity_poly.pdbx_strand_id
1 'polypeptide(L)' 'MNTLSIDGWRKADNDSKSIPIGTLQFYVSESEHLRLEQAEEQLQRSGVRDAMIDADMRRWSWSCRRASAH' A
#
# COMPACT_ATOMS: atom_id res chain seq x y z
N MET A 1 -7.22 9.92 -0.71
CA MET A 1 -6.48 9.31 0.42
C MET A 1 -5.19 8.73 -0.15
N ASN A 2 -4.03 9.34 0.06
CA ASN A 2 -2.89 9.17 -0.87
C ASN A 2 -1.80 8.18 -0.39
N THR A 3 -1.61 8.04 0.92
CA THR A 3 -0.47 7.30 1.47
C THR A 3 -0.90 6.34 2.57
N LEU A 4 -0.57 5.07 2.41
CA LEU A 4 -0.60 4.08 3.50
C LEU A 4 0.84 3.90 4.02
N SER A 5 1.00 3.94 5.34
CA SER A 5 2.30 3.74 6.00
C SER A 5 2.21 2.50 6.89
N ILE A 6 3.17 1.58 6.74
CA ILE A 6 3.26 0.36 7.55
C ILE A 6 4.65 0.30 8.16
N ASP A 7 4.74 0.16 9.48
CA ASP A 7 6.00 -0.12 10.15
C ASP A 7 6.39 -1.59 9.97
N GLY A 8 7.63 -1.81 9.52
CA GLY A 8 8.15 -3.14 9.23
C GLY A 8 9.08 -3.64 10.33
N TRP A 9 8.94 -4.93 10.67
CA TRP A 9 9.88 -5.65 11.54
C TRP A 9 10.34 -6.93 10.85
N ARG A 10 11.66 -7.19 10.89
CA ARG A 10 12.27 -8.42 10.38
C ARG A 10 12.64 -9.29 11.56
N LYS A 11 12.26 -10.55 11.51
CA LYS A 11 12.82 -11.58 12.38
C LYS A 11 13.63 -12.52 11.49
N ALA A 12 14.95 -12.61 11.72
CA ALA A 12 15.77 -13.60 11.04
C ALA A 12 15.51 -14.98 11.66
N ASP A 13 15.74 -16.04 10.89
CA ASP A 13 15.61 -17.40 11.39
C ASP A 13 16.57 -17.58 12.57
N ASN A 14 16.02 -18.06 13.70
CA ASN A 14 16.69 -18.23 14.99
C ASN A 14 16.97 -16.97 15.83
N ASP A 15 16.50 -15.78 15.42
CA ASP A 15 16.64 -14.59 16.24
C ASP A 15 15.52 -14.50 17.30
N SER A 16 15.87 -14.06 18.52
CA SER A 16 14.94 -14.04 19.65
C SER A 16 14.09 -12.77 19.71
N LYS A 17 14.47 -11.73 18.95
CA LYS A 17 13.73 -10.47 18.84
C LYS A 17 13.63 -10.03 17.38
N SER A 18 12.53 -9.37 17.05
CA SER A 18 12.37 -8.73 15.74
C SER A 18 13.12 -7.41 15.71
N ILE A 19 13.84 -7.15 14.63
CA ILE A 19 14.60 -5.92 14.39
C ILE A 19 13.75 -4.99 13.51
N PRO A 20 13.60 -3.70 13.84
CA PRO A 20 12.86 -2.76 13.01
C PRO A 20 13.56 -2.57 11.65
N ILE A 21 12.79 -2.67 10.56
CA ILE A 21 13.28 -2.44 9.19
C ILE A 21 12.99 -0.99 8.75
N GLY A 22 12.13 -0.29 9.48
CA GLY A 22 11.66 1.07 9.18
C GLY A 22 10.24 1.09 8.61
N THR A 23 9.79 2.26 8.19
CA THR A 23 8.44 2.49 7.68
C THR A 23 8.38 2.30 6.17
N LEU A 24 7.51 1.41 5.71
CA LEU A 24 7.15 1.24 4.31
C LEU A 24 6.03 2.23 3.96
N GLN A 25 6.23 3.01 2.91
CA GLN A 25 5.23 3.96 2.41
C GLN A 25 4.70 3.49 1.06
N PHE A 26 3.39 3.39 0.98
CA PHE A 26 2.63 2.92 -0.17
C PHE A 26 1.87 4.11 -0.72
N TYR A 27 2.08 4.42 -2.00
CA TYR A 27 1.45 5.53 -2.67
C TYR A 27 0.55 5.01 -3.77
N VAL A 28 -0.66 5.55 -3.84
CA VAL A 28 -1.54 5.34 -4.98
C VAL A 28 -1.12 6.33 -6.07
N SER A 29 -0.78 5.87 -7.26
CA SER A 29 -0.50 6.80 -8.36
C SER A 29 -1.76 7.56 -8.75
N GLU A 30 -1.62 8.80 -9.23
CA GLU A 30 -2.74 9.64 -9.73
C GLU A 30 -3.69 8.87 -10.67
N SER A 31 -3.11 8.04 -11.53
CA SER A 31 -3.85 7.24 -12.49
C SER A 31 -4.63 6.07 -11.88
N GLU A 32 -4.18 5.53 -10.74
CA GLU A 32 -4.96 4.56 -9.96
C GLU A 32 -6.00 5.28 -9.10
N HIS A 33 -5.70 6.49 -8.62
CA HIS A 33 -6.64 7.33 -7.89
C HIS A 33 -7.90 7.61 -8.72
N LEU A 34 -7.74 8.07 -9.97
CA LEU A 34 -8.87 8.28 -10.89
C LEU A 34 -9.69 7.00 -11.13
N ARG A 35 -9.03 5.85 -11.14
CA ARG A 35 -9.68 4.56 -11.39
C ARG A 35 -10.53 4.13 -10.19
N LEU A 36 -10.07 4.43 -8.97
CA LEU A 36 -10.84 4.24 -7.74
C LEU A 36 -12.05 5.18 -7.68
N GLU A 37 -11.89 6.45 -8.05
CA GLU A 37 -13.00 7.42 -8.10
C GLU A 37 -14.10 6.97 -9.07
N GLN A 38 -13.72 6.50 -10.27
CA GLN A 38 -14.68 5.97 -11.24
C GLN A 38 -15.42 4.73 -10.74
N ALA A 39 -14.72 3.84 -10.03
CA ALA A 39 -15.34 2.66 -9.45
C ALA A 39 -16.31 3.03 -8.31
N GLU A 40 -15.97 4.03 -7.49
CA GLU A 40 -16.85 4.57 -6.45
C GLU A 40 -18.14 5.15 -7.06
N GLU A 41 -18.04 5.96 -8.13
CA GLU A 41 -19.21 6.45 -8.84
C GLU A 41 -20.11 5.32 -9.37
N GLN A 42 -19.50 4.25 -9.89
CA GLN A 42 -20.24 3.10 -10.40
C GLN A 42 -20.95 2.33 -9.27
N LEU A 43 -20.28 2.13 -8.12
CA LEU A 43 -20.89 1.51 -6.94
C LEU A 43 -22.08 2.33 -6.46
N GLN A 44 -21.93 3.66 -6.39
CA GLN A 44 -22.99 4.56 -5.97
C GLN A 44 -24.22 4.50 -6.91
N ARG A 45 -23.98 4.41 -8.23
CA ARG A 45 -25.05 4.32 -9.24
C ARG A 45 -25.74 2.95 -9.28
N SER A 46 -24.97 1.89 -9.10
CA SER A 46 -25.47 0.50 -9.21
C SER A 46 -26.07 -0.03 -7.91
N GLY A 47 -25.71 0.55 -6.76
CA GLY A 47 -26.19 0.13 -5.45
C GLY A 47 -25.58 -1.19 -4.94
N VAL A 48 -24.58 -1.74 -5.66
CA VAL A 48 -23.80 -2.87 -5.14
C VAL A 48 -22.86 -2.40 -4.02
N ARG A 49 -22.60 -3.30 -3.07
CA ARG A 49 -21.93 -2.95 -1.82
C ARG A 49 -20.42 -2.78 -1.97
N ASP A 50 -19.83 -3.53 -2.89
CA ASP A 50 -18.40 -3.61 -3.12
C ASP A 50 -18.07 -4.05 -4.55
N ALA A 51 -16.91 -3.63 -5.04
CA ALA A 51 -16.33 -4.05 -6.31
C ALA A 51 -14.84 -4.33 -6.12
N MET A 52 -14.39 -5.46 -6.67
CA MET A 52 -12.96 -5.78 -6.71
C MET A 52 -12.34 -5.17 -7.97
N ILE A 53 -11.31 -4.36 -7.78
CA ILE A 53 -10.56 -3.73 -8.86
C ILE A 53 -9.19 -4.42 -8.94
N ASP A 54 -8.81 -4.84 -10.14
CA ASP A 54 -7.49 -5.42 -10.37
C ASP A 54 -6.41 -4.34 -10.23
N ALA A 55 -5.53 -4.54 -9.25
CA ALA A 55 -4.41 -3.65 -8.97
C ALA A 55 -3.14 -4.16 -9.65
N ASP A 56 -2.66 -3.45 -10.66
CA ASP A 56 -1.38 -3.76 -11.29
C ASP A 56 -0.22 -3.26 -10.41
N MET A 57 0.36 -4.17 -9.62
CA MET A 57 1.51 -3.89 -8.75
C MET A 57 2.75 -3.41 -9.51
N ARG A 58 2.83 -3.54 -10.84
CA ARG A 58 3.93 -2.96 -11.65
C ARG A 58 3.83 -1.44 -11.76
N ARG A 59 2.64 -0.88 -11.59
CA ARG A 59 2.38 0.56 -11.63
C ARG A 59 2.58 1.24 -10.27
N TRP A 60 2.60 0.44 -9.20
CA TRP A 60 2.83 0.91 -7.84
C TRP A 60 4.34 1.08 -7.61
N SER A 61 4.78 2.31 -7.34
CA SER A 61 6.20 2.58 -7.05
C SER A 61 6.48 2.33 -5.57
N TRP A 62 7.38 1.40 -5.29
CA TRP A 62 7.81 1.08 -3.92
C TRP A 62 9.12 1.78 -3.61
N SER A 63 9.16 2.54 -2.51
CA SER A 63 10.41 3.05 -1.95
C SER A 63 10.54 2.61 -0.49
N CYS A 64 11.54 1.76 -0.23
CA CYS A 64 11.92 1.38 1.12
C CYS A 64 13.16 2.20 1.50
N ARG A 65 12.97 3.25 2.31
CA ARG A 65 14.08 3.98 2.91
C ARG A 65 14.59 3.16 4.09
N ARG A 66 15.75 2.52 3.90
CA ARG A 66 16.46 1.83 5.00
C ARG A 66 16.83 2.88 6.04
N ALA A 67 16.30 2.75 7.25
CA ALA A 67 16.77 3.54 8.37
C ALA A 67 18.22 3.10 8.66
N SER A 68 19.18 4.02 8.52
CA SER A 68 20.56 3.80 8.96
C SER A 68 20.54 3.61 10.47
N ALA A 69 20.95 2.43 10.93
CA ALA A 69 21.21 2.19 12.34
C ALA A 69 22.47 2.99 12.74
N HIS A 70 22.32 3.88 13.72
CA HIS A 70 23.42 4.52 14.46
C HIS A 70 23.52 3.88 15.83
#